data_AF-A0A8S4NSV4-F1
#
_entry.id   AF-A0A8S4NSV4-F1
#
_cell.length_a   1.000
_cell.length_b   1.000
_cell.length_c   1.000
_cell.angle_alpha   90.00
_cell.angle_beta   90.00
_cell.angle_gamma   90.00
#
_symmetry.space_group_name_H-M   'P 1'
#
loop_
_entity.id
_entity.type
_entity.pdbx_description
1 polymer ?
#
loop_
_entity_poly.entity_id
_entity_poly.type
_entity_poly.pdbx_seq_one_letter_code
_entity_poly.pdbx_strand_id
1 'polypeptide(L)'
;MGCGSSAVATGTTLTNSRGQIEQTWDAVFTTLEVKDKDTNPYKNLVVKRSGWKTIRIFVSSTFRDFHQEREVLVKKVFPDLRVWCQSRRLHLVECDLRWGVPKDSTTESTLRTCLGEIDRCYQDNIMPFFVNMTSERIGWIPRGPDIPEGLKAQYKWIDGLSVTEMEIMHAAYRKENPNSIFMLRDPSFLEGVPESHRTAFVDDQELAPEKLKMLKKMIFDRFTAERVKTYQVKYEGYDEEIKKVALSGLDGTFSQTVFEFFKRRIEQQYPLMDKESEDPFERIRQKHEAFMKSNAAVVIGRDDVLKKVDEHICGPGVDKPLLLIGGAGSGKSSVMSRLADVTSQKAASKQIPGGGDKGWHVFYHFVGAVPGSTELEKLLK
;
A
#
# COMPACT_ATOMS: atom_id res chain seq x y z
N MET A 1 -19.17 -4.27 67.18
CA MET A 1 -19.29 -5.56 66.48
C MET A 1 -19.39 -5.29 64.99
N GLY A 2 -18.48 -5.90 64.21
CA GLY A 2 -18.74 -6.31 62.82
C GLY A 2 -18.51 -5.29 61.70
N CYS A 3 -17.31 -5.33 61.12
CA CYS A 3 -16.92 -4.76 59.83
C CYS A 3 -17.68 -5.36 58.64
N GLY A 4 -17.63 -4.66 57.49
CA GLY A 4 -18.00 -5.19 56.18
C GLY A 4 -17.39 -4.37 55.05
N SER A 5 -16.06 -4.46 54.92
CA SER A 5 -15.25 -3.82 53.87
C SER A 5 -15.67 -4.29 52.47
N SER A 6 -15.86 -3.34 51.55
CA SER A 6 -16.00 -3.61 50.12
C SER A 6 -14.66 -4.09 49.54
N ALA A 7 -14.49 -5.40 49.45
CA ALA A 7 -13.36 -6.04 48.81
C ALA A 7 -13.53 -6.04 47.27
N VAL A 8 -12.72 -5.20 46.61
CA VAL A 8 -11.97 -5.48 45.38
C VAL A 8 -12.50 -6.61 44.49
N ALA A 9 -13.24 -6.24 43.44
CA ALA A 9 -13.66 -7.11 42.33
C ALA A 9 -12.73 -6.98 41.11
N THR A 10 -11.41 -7.06 41.29
CA THR A 10 -10.43 -6.93 40.16
C THR A 10 -9.83 -8.27 39.70
N GLY A 11 -10.01 -9.37 40.43
CA GLY A 11 -9.34 -10.65 40.10
C GLY A 11 -10.02 -11.52 39.03
N THR A 12 -11.36 -11.57 39.01
CA THR A 12 -12.12 -12.55 38.21
C THR A 12 -12.37 -12.07 36.77
N THR A 13 -12.48 -10.76 36.55
CA THR A 13 -12.71 -10.16 35.23
C THR A 13 -11.44 -10.14 34.39
N LEU A 14 -10.28 -9.86 35.01
CA LEU A 14 -8.96 -9.86 34.34
C LEU A 14 -8.50 -11.26 33.89
N THR A 15 -8.82 -12.30 34.66
CA THR A 15 -8.50 -13.70 34.31
C THR A 15 -9.31 -14.18 33.10
N ASN A 16 -10.59 -13.82 33.01
CA ASN A 16 -11.43 -14.11 31.84
C ASN A 16 -10.96 -13.33 30.60
N SER A 17 -10.57 -12.07 30.78
CA SER A 17 -10.06 -11.17 29.75
C SER A 17 -8.76 -11.67 29.10
N ARG A 18 -7.82 -12.15 29.92
CA ARG A 18 -6.56 -12.74 29.44
C ARG A 18 -6.81 -14.03 28.66
N GLY A 19 -7.74 -14.88 29.12
CA GLY A 19 -8.15 -16.09 28.41
C GLY A 19 -8.71 -15.80 27.01
N GLN A 20 -9.47 -14.71 26.85
CA GLN A 20 -9.99 -14.30 25.53
C GLN A 20 -8.87 -13.88 24.57
N ILE A 21 -7.87 -13.14 25.07
CA ILE A 21 -6.71 -12.73 24.25
C ILE A 21 -5.91 -13.97 23.82
N GLU A 22 -5.67 -14.90 24.74
CA GLU A 22 -4.97 -16.15 24.45
C GLU A 22 -5.73 -17.00 23.41
N GLN A 23 -7.04 -17.18 23.58
CA GLN A 23 -7.90 -17.88 22.60
C GLN A 23 -7.87 -17.21 21.21
N THR A 24 -7.86 -15.88 21.16
CA THR A 24 -7.75 -15.14 19.90
C THR A 24 -6.44 -15.47 19.19
N TRP A 25 -5.33 -15.56 19.92
CA TRP A 25 -4.02 -15.92 19.36
C TRP A 25 -3.91 -17.40 19.02
N ASP A 26 -4.55 -18.29 19.78
CA ASP A 26 -4.69 -19.70 19.41
C ASP A 26 -5.37 -19.83 18.04
N ALA A 27 -6.45 -19.08 17.80
CA ALA A 27 -7.08 -19.00 16.49
C ALA A 27 -6.12 -18.45 15.42
N VAL A 28 -5.34 -17.40 15.71
CA VAL A 28 -4.29 -16.92 14.79
C VAL A 28 -3.33 -18.04 14.39
N PHE A 29 -2.86 -18.83 15.36
CA PHE A 29 -1.91 -19.91 15.10
C PHE A 29 -2.48 -20.99 14.17
N THR A 30 -3.79 -21.26 14.23
CA THR A 30 -4.44 -22.19 13.28
C THR A 30 -4.47 -21.68 11.83
N THR A 31 -4.31 -20.37 11.61
CA THR A 31 -4.34 -19.76 10.27
C THR A 31 -2.97 -19.62 9.61
N LEU A 32 -1.90 -20.02 10.30
CA LEU A 32 -0.54 -19.93 9.79
C LEU A 32 -0.36 -20.83 8.56
N GLU A 33 0.36 -20.32 7.58
CA GLU A 33 0.66 -21.06 6.37
C GLU A 33 2.01 -21.75 6.53
N VAL A 34 2.07 -23.04 6.18
CA VAL A 34 3.28 -23.84 6.32
C VAL A 34 4.37 -23.23 5.45
N LYS A 35 5.56 -23.01 6.03
CA LYS A 35 6.76 -22.71 5.25
C LYS A 35 6.98 -23.86 4.29
N ASP A 36 6.74 -23.63 3.00
CA ASP A 36 7.18 -24.57 1.99
C ASP A 36 8.70 -24.74 2.20
N LYS A 37 9.17 -25.98 2.40
CA LYS A 37 10.58 -26.25 2.75
C LYS A 37 11.56 -25.76 1.66
N ASP A 38 11.01 -25.35 0.52
CA ASP A 38 11.67 -24.90 -0.68
C ASP A 38 11.54 -23.36 -0.92
N THR A 39 10.98 -22.59 0.05
CA THR A 39 10.88 -21.12 -0.04
C THR A 39 12.22 -20.44 0.24
N ASN A 40 13.16 -20.58 -0.68
CA ASN A 40 14.18 -19.55 -0.81
C ASN A 40 13.46 -18.26 -1.27
N PRO A 41 13.45 -17.15 -0.50
CA PRO A 41 12.82 -15.89 -0.93
C PRO A 41 13.46 -15.32 -2.21
N TYR A 42 14.63 -15.85 -2.61
CA TYR A 42 15.32 -15.55 -3.86
C TYR A 42 14.99 -16.52 -5.02
N LYS A 43 14.08 -17.50 -4.82
CA LYS A 43 13.69 -18.44 -5.90
C LYS A 43 12.86 -17.76 -6.99
N ASN A 44 12.11 -16.72 -6.62
CA ASN A 44 11.22 -15.97 -7.51
C ASN A 44 11.78 -14.57 -7.84
N LEU A 45 13.10 -14.40 -7.93
CA LEU A 45 13.65 -13.13 -8.39
C LEU A 45 13.13 -12.79 -9.79
N VAL A 46 12.71 -11.54 -9.99
CA VAL A 46 12.33 -11.06 -11.33
C VAL A 46 13.61 -10.67 -12.06
N VAL A 47 14.37 -11.68 -12.46
CA VAL A 47 15.72 -11.51 -13.03
C VAL A 47 15.65 -10.95 -14.44
N LYS A 48 14.67 -11.34 -15.27
CA LYS A 48 14.46 -10.77 -16.60
C LYS A 48 13.17 -9.96 -16.63
N ARG A 49 13.27 -8.68 -16.98
CA ARG A 49 12.10 -7.81 -17.16
C ARG A 49 12.25 -6.96 -18.41
N SER A 50 11.21 -6.97 -19.25
CA SER A 50 10.96 -5.95 -20.26
C SER A 50 9.92 -4.96 -19.73
N GLY A 51 10.16 -3.67 -19.86
CA GLY A 51 9.19 -2.61 -19.56
C GLY A 51 9.00 -2.26 -18.07
N TRP A 52 7.98 -1.44 -17.82
CA TRP A 52 7.63 -0.94 -16.49
C TRP A 52 6.93 -2.01 -15.64
N LYS A 53 7.15 -1.97 -14.32
CA LYS A 53 6.44 -2.83 -13.36
C LYS A 53 5.92 -1.97 -12.22
N THR A 54 4.66 -2.18 -11.82
CA THR A 54 4.07 -1.53 -10.65
C THR A 54 4.51 -2.24 -9.37
N ILE A 55 4.88 -1.46 -8.36
CA ILE A 55 5.12 -1.92 -7.00
C ILE A 55 4.16 -1.20 -6.07
N ARG A 56 3.44 -1.96 -5.26
CA ARG A 56 2.53 -1.42 -4.25
C ARG A 56 3.09 -1.57 -2.84
N ILE A 57 3.08 -0.48 -2.06
CA ILE A 57 3.40 -0.48 -0.63
C ILE A 57 2.14 -0.17 0.16
N PHE A 58 1.69 -1.10 1.01
CA PHE A 58 0.54 -0.91 1.89
C PHE A 58 0.94 -0.30 3.23
N VAL A 59 0.21 0.74 3.65
CA VAL A 59 0.42 1.46 4.91
C VAL A 59 -0.67 1.13 5.93
N SER A 60 -0.33 0.28 6.89
CA SER A 60 -1.20 -0.15 7.99
C SER A 60 -0.92 0.64 9.26
N SER A 61 -1.93 1.29 9.82
CA SER A 61 -1.91 1.89 11.15
C SER A 61 -3.32 2.29 11.54
N THR A 62 -3.55 2.57 12.81
CA THR A 62 -4.69 3.37 13.25
C THR A 62 -4.60 4.79 12.66
N PHE A 63 -5.75 5.40 12.31
CA PHE A 63 -5.77 6.70 11.62
C PHE A 63 -5.64 7.92 12.54
N ARG A 64 -6.02 7.80 13.81
CA ARG A 64 -6.12 8.94 14.72
C ARG A 64 -4.76 9.42 15.23
N ASP A 65 -3.86 8.50 15.52
CA ASP A 65 -2.63 8.71 16.28
C ASP A 65 -1.35 8.67 15.44
N PHE A 66 -1.42 8.27 14.17
CA PHE A 66 -0.28 8.19 13.24
C PHE A 66 -0.33 9.23 12.11
N HIS A 67 -0.92 10.39 12.38
CA HIS A 67 -1.06 11.44 11.38
C HIS A 67 0.28 11.89 10.82
N GLN A 68 1.23 12.26 11.70
CA GLN A 68 2.47 12.87 11.27
C GLN A 68 3.43 11.85 10.65
N GLU A 69 3.42 10.60 11.11
CA GLU A 69 4.15 9.52 10.46
C GLU A 69 3.67 9.35 9.02
N ARG A 70 2.35 9.32 8.79
CA ARG A 70 1.78 9.26 7.43
C ARG A 70 2.14 10.50 6.60
N GLU A 71 2.14 11.69 7.19
CA GLU A 71 2.60 12.90 6.50
C GLU A 71 4.07 12.79 6.08
N VAL A 72 4.95 12.28 6.95
CA VAL A 72 6.37 12.04 6.64
C VAL A 72 6.53 11.00 5.54
N LEU A 73 5.72 9.93 5.56
CA LEU A 73 5.71 8.94 4.49
C LEU A 73 5.34 9.57 3.14
N VAL A 74 4.26 10.35 3.09
CA VAL A 74 3.75 10.97 1.85
C VAL A 74 4.61 12.12 1.34
N LYS A 75 5.16 12.96 2.25
CA LYS A 75 5.91 14.17 1.88
C LYS A 75 7.40 13.94 1.67
N LYS A 76 7.98 12.87 2.24
CA LYS A 76 9.42 12.62 2.23
C LYS A 76 9.78 11.23 1.71
N VAL A 77 9.35 10.17 2.42
CA VAL A 77 9.81 8.80 2.15
C VAL A 77 9.38 8.29 0.78
N PHE A 78 8.09 8.35 0.46
CA PHE A 78 7.56 7.85 -0.81
C PHE A 78 7.97 8.69 -2.02
N PRO A 79 8.05 10.03 -1.96
CA PRO A 79 8.64 10.83 -3.02
C PRO A 79 10.07 10.40 -3.38
N ASP A 80 10.96 10.26 -2.39
CA ASP A 80 12.34 9.85 -2.62
C ASP A 80 12.41 8.42 -3.17
N LEU A 81 11.64 7.50 -2.59
CA LEU A 81 11.58 6.11 -3.04
C LEU A 81 11.01 6.00 -4.46
N ARG A 82 10.06 6.86 -4.83
CA ARG A 82 9.48 6.91 -6.18
C ARG A 82 10.52 7.34 -7.21
N VAL A 83 11.31 8.37 -6.93
CA VAL A 83 12.41 8.80 -7.81
C VAL A 83 13.40 7.65 -8.01
N TRP A 84 13.79 6.97 -6.93
CA TRP A 84 14.68 5.82 -7.01
C TRP A 84 14.06 4.63 -7.77
N CYS A 85 12.78 4.33 -7.57
CA CYS A 85 12.05 3.29 -8.32
C CYS A 85 11.95 3.63 -9.81
N GLN A 86 11.69 4.89 -10.16
CA GLN A 86 11.56 5.34 -11.55
C GLN A 86 12.85 5.17 -12.34
N SER A 87 14.02 5.44 -11.74
CA SER A 87 15.31 5.18 -12.40
C SER A 87 15.54 3.69 -12.71
N ARG A 88 14.80 2.82 -12.01
CA ARG A 88 14.75 1.37 -12.21
C ARG A 88 13.52 0.93 -13.00
N ARG A 89 12.79 1.82 -13.69
CA ARG A 89 11.51 1.54 -14.42
C ARG A 89 10.44 0.89 -13.53
N LEU A 90 10.45 1.14 -12.24
CA LEU A 90 9.45 0.67 -11.29
C LEU A 90 8.48 1.82 -11.01
N HIS A 91 7.19 1.57 -11.18
CA HIS A 91 6.14 2.52 -10.82
C HIS A 91 5.70 2.25 -9.38
N LEU A 92 6.09 3.12 -8.46
CA LEU A 92 5.71 3.00 -7.06
C LEU A 92 4.30 3.57 -6.83
N VAL A 93 3.46 2.77 -6.18
CA VAL A 93 2.12 3.13 -5.73
C VAL A 93 2.04 2.92 -4.22
N GLU A 94 1.78 3.98 -3.49
CA GLU A 94 1.47 3.95 -2.06
C GLU A 94 -0.02 3.67 -1.83
N CYS A 95 -0.34 2.64 -1.06
CA CYS A 95 -1.69 2.30 -0.66
C CYS A 95 -1.92 2.81 0.78
N ASP A 96 -2.26 4.10 0.88
CA ASP A 96 -2.67 4.75 2.13
C ASP A 96 -4.20 4.99 2.11
N LEU A 97 -4.91 4.28 2.98
CA LEU A 97 -6.38 4.31 3.02
C LEU A 97 -6.98 5.46 3.83
N ARG A 98 -6.19 6.44 4.30
CA ARG A 98 -6.68 7.60 5.06
C ARG A 98 -7.80 8.38 4.35
N TRP A 99 -7.77 8.38 3.02
CA TRP A 99 -8.77 9.02 2.17
C TRP A 99 -9.62 8.01 1.38
N GLY A 100 -9.32 6.71 1.52
CA GLY A 100 -9.88 5.64 0.69
C GLY A 100 -11.18 5.03 1.21
N VAL A 101 -11.58 5.33 2.45
CA VAL A 101 -12.82 4.82 3.07
C VAL A 101 -13.76 5.99 3.39
N PRO A 102 -14.91 6.10 2.70
CA PRO A 102 -15.96 7.06 3.04
C PRO A 102 -16.43 6.92 4.50
N LYS A 103 -16.78 8.04 5.15
CA LYS A 103 -17.21 8.04 6.56
C LYS A 103 -18.52 7.26 6.78
N ASP A 104 -19.36 7.19 5.77
CA ASP A 104 -20.68 6.53 5.82
C ASP A 104 -20.64 5.09 5.27
N SER A 105 -19.44 4.51 5.11
CA SER A 105 -19.27 3.13 4.67
C SER A 105 -19.79 2.13 5.71
N THR A 106 -20.44 1.08 5.24
CA THR A 106 -20.81 -0.06 6.11
C THR A 106 -19.57 -0.79 6.61
N THR A 107 -19.72 -1.58 7.69
CA THR A 107 -18.66 -2.48 8.19
C THR A 107 -18.08 -3.33 7.06
N GLU A 108 -18.95 -4.01 6.30
CA GLU A 108 -18.52 -4.84 5.17
C GLU A 108 -17.74 -4.05 4.11
N SER A 109 -18.26 -2.89 3.69
CA SER A 109 -17.61 -2.05 2.68
C SER A 109 -16.22 -1.60 3.12
N THR A 110 -16.09 -1.19 4.38
CA THR A 110 -14.81 -0.81 4.98
C THR A 110 -13.82 -1.97 4.96
N LEU A 111 -14.23 -3.15 5.45
CA LEU A 111 -13.37 -4.32 5.52
C LEU A 111 -12.93 -4.81 4.14
N ARG A 112 -13.85 -4.85 3.16
CA ARG A 112 -13.52 -5.21 1.78
C ARG A 112 -12.55 -4.22 1.14
N THR A 113 -12.70 -2.93 1.44
CA THR A 113 -11.79 -1.90 0.93
C THR A 113 -10.39 -2.08 1.50
N CYS A 114 -10.26 -2.28 2.82
CA CYS A 114 -8.97 -2.46 3.48
C CYS A 114 -8.25 -3.74 3.04
N LEU A 115 -8.90 -4.88 3.17
CA LEU A 115 -8.29 -6.18 2.88
C LEU A 115 -8.13 -6.41 1.37
N GLY A 116 -9.04 -5.85 0.55
CA GLY A 116 -8.94 -5.90 -0.90
C GLY A 116 -7.78 -5.08 -1.48
N GLU A 117 -7.34 -4.00 -0.82
CA GLU A 117 -6.09 -3.34 -1.24
C GLU A 117 -4.86 -4.22 -1.00
N ILE A 118 -4.84 -4.99 0.10
CA ILE A 118 -3.77 -5.95 0.35
C ILE A 118 -3.79 -7.04 -0.73
N ASP A 119 -4.97 -7.51 -1.16
CA ASP A 119 -5.10 -8.45 -2.28
C ASP A 119 -4.51 -7.87 -3.58
N ARG A 120 -4.75 -6.59 -3.88
CA ARG A 120 -4.11 -5.91 -5.02
C ARG A 120 -2.59 -5.84 -4.89
N CYS A 121 -2.07 -5.69 -3.66
CA CYS A 121 -0.64 -5.78 -3.41
C CYS A 121 -0.07 -7.18 -3.70
N TYR A 122 -0.84 -8.25 -3.47
CA TYR A 122 -0.47 -9.61 -3.87
C TYR A 122 -0.53 -9.84 -5.39
N GLN A 123 -1.37 -9.11 -6.12
CA GLN A 123 -1.48 -9.23 -7.57
C GLN A 123 -0.27 -8.59 -8.29
N ASP A 124 0.17 -7.42 -7.82
CA ASP A 124 1.26 -6.67 -8.45
C ASP A 124 2.66 -7.11 -7.98
N ASN A 125 2.78 -7.58 -6.73
CA ASN A 125 4.02 -8.01 -6.11
C ASN A 125 4.05 -9.53 -5.88
N ILE A 126 5.24 -10.14 -5.82
CA ILE A 126 5.37 -11.55 -5.39
C ILE A 126 4.88 -11.72 -3.95
N MET A 127 5.22 -10.77 -3.09
CA MET A 127 4.66 -10.59 -1.75
C MET A 127 4.45 -9.09 -1.49
N PRO A 128 3.38 -8.68 -0.78
CA PRO A 128 3.09 -7.27 -0.52
C PRO A 128 4.26 -6.55 0.14
N PHE A 129 4.63 -5.36 -0.33
CA PHE A 129 5.44 -4.48 0.49
C PHE A 129 4.52 -3.85 1.54
N PHE A 130 4.86 -3.99 2.81
CA PHE A 130 3.95 -3.69 3.91
C PHE A 130 4.68 -2.95 5.02
N VAL A 131 4.17 -1.80 5.44
CA VAL A 131 4.60 -1.11 6.65
C VAL A 131 3.43 -1.08 7.62
N ASN A 132 3.65 -1.58 8.83
CA ASN A 132 2.74 -1.39 9.94
C ASN A 132 3.33 -0.41 10.95
N MET A 133 2.51 0.51 11.44
CA MET A 133 2.85 1.40 12.55
C MET A 133 1.90 1.12 13.71
N THR A 134 2.45 0.84 14.89
CA THR A 134 1.69 0.46 16.10
C THR A 134 2.24 1.17 17.33
N SER A 135 1.36 1.60 18.24
CA SER A 135 1.70 2.27 19.50
C SER A 135 0.70 1.89 20.59
N GLU A 136 -0.03 2.85 21.15
CA GLU A 136 -0.99 2.68 22.26
C GLU A 136 -2.47 2.65 21.82
N ARG A 137 -2.73 2.50 20.52
CA ARG A 137 -4.06 2.19 19.98
C ARG A 137 -4.10 0.84 19.28
N ILE A 138 -5.06 0.00 19.66
CA ILE A 138 -5.43 -1.22 18.94
C ILE A 138 -6.36 -0.91 17.77
N GLY A 139 -7.15 0.16 17.88
CA GLY A 139 -8.06 0.60 16.82
C GLY A 139 -9.43 -0.09 16.86
N TRP A 140 -10.13 -0.08 15.72
CA TRP A 140 -11.50 -0.57 15.63
C TRP A 140 -11.54 -2.09 15.52
N ILE A 141 -12.28 -2.72 16.44
CA ILE A 141 -12.60 -4.15 16.48
C ILE A 141 -14.06 -4.30 15.99
N PRO A 142 -14.28 -4.80 14.76
CA PRO A 142 -15.63 -5.07 14.29
C PRO A 142 -16.30 -6.17 15.11
N ARG A 143 -17.61 -6.06 15.35
CA ARG A 143 -18.35 -7.09 16.07
C ARG A 143 -18.64 -8.25 15.15
N GLY A 144 -18.53 -9.48 15.66
CA GLY A 144 -18.71 -10.72 14.89
C GLY A 144 -19.96 -10.77 14.00
N PRO A 145 -21.16 -10.31 14.45
CA PRO A 145 -22.37 -10.29 13.62
C PRO A 145 -22.34 -9.31 12.44
N ASP A 146 -21.49 -8.28 12.50
CA ASP A 146 -21.38 -7.25 11.45
C ASP A 146 -20.49 -7.69 10.28
N ILE A 147 -19.90 -8.88 10.36
CA ILE A 147 -18.92 -9.41 9.41
C ILE A 147 -19.56 -10.57 8.65
N PRO A 148 -19.86 -10.39 7.35
CA PRO A 148 -20.50 -11.44 6.55
C PRO A 148 -19.66 -12.71 6.46
N GLU A 149 -20.32 -13.86 6.44
CA GLU A 149 -19.66 -15.18 6.42
C GLU A 149 -18.70 -15.34 5.22
N GLY A 150 -19.09 -14.81 4.06
CA GLY A 150 -18.22 -14.82 2.88
C GLY A 150 -16.90 -14.05 3.08
N LEU A 151 -16.93 -12.95 3.84
CA LEU A 151 -15.72 -12.18 4.19
C LEU A 151 -14.89 -12.96 5.21
N LYS A 152 -15.54 -13.58 6.20
CA LYS A 152 -14.86 -14.44 7.17
C LYS A 152 -14.11 -15.58 6.49
N ALA A 153 -14.75 -16.28 5.57
CA ALA A 153 -14.13 -17.33 4.78
C ALA A 153 -12.98 -16.81 3.89
N GLN A 154 -13.22 -15.72 3.15
CA GLN A 154 -12.23 -15.15 2.22
C GLN A 154 -10.93 -14.73 2.91
N TYR A 155 -11.04 -14.07 4.07
CA TYR A 155 -9.88 -13.49 4.76
C TYR A 155 -9.45 -14.28 6.00
N LYS A 156 -9.99 -15.49 6.19
CA LYS A 156 -9.80 -16.33 7.39
C LYS A 156 -9.97 -15.47 8.65
N TRP A 157 -11.10 -14.78 8.77
CA TRP A 157 -11.32 -13.79 9.82
C TRP A 157 -11.21 -14.42 11.22
N ILE A 158 -10.67 -13.66 12.17
CA ILE A 158 -10.52 -14.09 13.56
C ILE A 158 -11.28 -13.08 14.42
N ASP A 159 -12.35 -13.56 15.06
CA ASP A 159 -13.17 -12.72 15.91
C ASP A 159 -12.34 -12.16 17.08
N GLY A 160 -12.57 -10.90 17.41
CA GLY A 160 -11.83 -10.17 18.44
C GLY A 160 -10.57 -9.45 17.93
N LEU A 161 -10.12 -9.66 16.69
CA LEU A 161 -9.07 -8.84 16.08
C LEU A 161 -9.61 -7.50 15.56
N SER A 162 -8.81 -6.46 15.72
CA SER A 162 -8.99 -5.18 15.05
C SER A 162 -8.73 -5.28 13.55
N VAL A 163 -9.20 -4.29 12.79
CA VAL A 163 -8.88 -4.21 11.35
C VAL A 163 -7.38 -4.15 11.11
N THR A 164 -6.64 -3.38 11.91
CA THR A 164 -5.17 -3.29 11.82
C THR A 164 -4.49 -4.63 12.14
N GLU A 165 -4.96 -5.37 13.15
CA GLU A 165 -4.48 -6.74 13.39
C GLU A 165 -4.77 -7.66 12.21
N MET A 166 -5.97 -7.59 11.62
CA MET A 166 -6.33 -8.38 10.43
C MET A 166 -5.49 -8.02 9.20
N GLU A 167 -5.14 -6.74 9.00
CA GLU A 167 -4.19 -6.30 7.97
C GLU A 167 -2.81 -6.93 8.19
N ILE A 168 -2.30 -6.94 9.44
CA ILE A 168 -1.04 -7.60 9.80
C ILE A 168 -1.13 -9.10 9.50
N MET A 169 -2.22 -9.77 9.87
CA MET A 169 -2.40 -11.20 9.63
C MET A 169 -2.39 -11.53 8.14
N HIS A 170 -3.10 -10.73 7.33
CA HIS A 170 -3.27 -10.96 5.90
C HIS A 170 -2.04 -10.58 5.07
N ALA A 171 -1.40 -9.45 5.37
CA ALA A 171 -0.25 -8.95 4.61
C ALA A 171 1.09 -9.54 5.06
N ALA A 172 1.24 -9.93 6.33
CA ALA A 172 2.56 -10.22 6.88
C ALA A 172 2.64 -11.50 7.74
N TYR A 173 1.81 -11.65 8.76
CA TYR A 173 2.00 -12.66 9.81
C TYR A 173 1.88 -14.09 9.25
N ARG A 174 0.75 -14.44 8.63
CA ARG A 174 0.46 -15.83 8.23
C ARG A 174 1.54 -16.47 7.34
N LYS A 175 2.10 -15.69 6.42
CA LYS A 175 3.14 -16.10 5.43
C LYS A 175 4.56 -15.67 5.79
N GLU A 176 4.79 -15.06 6.96
CA GLU A 176 6.08 -14.47 7.36
C GLU A 176 6.70 -13.54 6.31
N ASN A 177 5.87 -12.70 5.70
CA ASN A 177 6.24 -11.88 4.55
C ASN A 177 7.59 -11.14 4.75
N PRO A 178 8.62 -11.40 3.92
CA PRO A 178 9.92 -10.77 4.08
C PRO A 178 9.93 -9.29 3.67
N ASN A 179 8.91 -8.82 2.94
CA ASN A 179 8.71 -7.42 2.53
C ASN A 179 7.91 -6.59 3.55
N SER A 180 7.78 -7.08 4.79
CA SER A 180 7.08 -6.39 5.88
C SER A 180 8.04 -5.75 6.90
N ILE A 181 7.73 -4.52 7.31
CA ILE A 181 8.39 -3.83 8.43
C ILE A 181 7.35 -3.33 9.43
N PHE A 182 7.68 -3.45 10.71
CA PHE A 182 6.87 -3.04 11.85
C PHE A 182 7.59 -1.92 12.60
N MET A 183 7.00 -0.73 12.57
CA MET A 183 7.51 0.47 13.21
C MET A 183 6.70 0.73 14.49
N LEU A 184 7.27 0.35 15.64
CA LEU A 184 6.66 0.51 16.95
C LEU A 184 7.04 1.86 17.55
N ARG A 185 6.07 2.75 17.75
CA ARG A 185 6.31 4.04 18.39
C ARG A 185 6.28 3.88 19.91
N ASP A 186 7.39 4.25 20.52
CA ASP A 186 7.57 4.28 21.97
C ASP A 186 6.55 5.25 22.62
N PRO A 187 5.88 4.85 23.71
CA PRO A 187 4.81 5.64 24.32
C PRO A 187 5.29 6.78 25.23
N SER A 188 6.60 6.95 25.47
CA SER A 188 7.13 7.97 26.40
C SER A 188 6.69 9.41 26.09
N PHE A 189 6.41 9.73 24.81
CA PHE A 189 5.89 11.05 24.44
C PHE A 189 4.56 11.40 25.11
N LEU A 190 3.76 10.40 25.50
CA LEU A 190 2.48 10.59 26.18
C LEU A 190 2.61 11.29 27.53
N GLU A 191 3.78 11.20 28.18
CA GLU A 191 4.07 11.91 29.43
C GLU A 191 3.93 13.43 29.25
N GLY A 192 4.27 13.95 28.07
CA GLY A 192 4.13 15.37 27.73
C GLY A 192 2.75 15.76 27.16
N VAL A 193 1.93 14.82 26.73
CA VAL A 193 0.63 15.10 26.10
C VAL A 193 -0.42 15.42 27.17
N PRO A 194 -1.13 16.56 27.09
CA PRO A 194 -2.23 16.89 28.00
C PRO A 194 -3.35 15.85 27.98
N GLU A 195 -3.97 15.59 29.13
CA GLU A 195 -5.02 14.57 29.29
C GLU A 195 -6.18 14.72 28.29
N SER A 196 -6.57 15.97 27.99
CA SER A 196 -7.60 16.31 26.99
C SER A 196 -7.31 15.78 25.59
N HIS A 197 -6.05 15.54 25.25
CA HIS A 197 -5.61 15.06 23.94
C HIS A 197 -5.14 13.60 23.94
N ARG A 198 -4.99 12.96 25.11
CA ARG A 198 -4.51 11.57 25.21
C ARG A 198 -5.46 10.55 24.60
N THR A 199 -6.76 10.82 24.60
CA THR A 199 -7.78 9.99 23.93
C THR A 199 -7.57 9.86 22.41
N ALA A 200 -6.75 10.74 21.82
CA ALA A 200 -6.31 10.60 20.43
C ALA A 200 -5.29 9.47 20.24
N PHE A 201 -4.56 9.08 21.28
CA PHE A 201 -3.42 8.14 21.24
C PHE A 201 -3.60 6.86 22.04
N VAL A 202 -4.57 6.82 22.94
CA VAL A 202 -4.87 5.65 23.78
C VAL A 202 -6.33 5.26 23.59
N ASP A 203 -6.61 3.97 23.50
CA ASP A 203 -7.99 3.48 23.47
C ASP A 203 -8.58 3.42 24.89
N ASP A 204 -9.89 3.67 24.98
CA ASP A 204 -10.67 3.65 26.23
C ASP A 204 -11.06 2.23 26.68
N GLN A 205 -10.84 1.23 25.83
CA GLN A 205 -11.17 -0.15 26.10
C GLN A 205 -10.18 -0.77 27.11
N GLU A 206 -10.71 -1.34 28.19
CA GLU A 206 -9.93 -1.95 29.28
C GLU A 206 -8.98 -3.05 28.77
N LEU A 207 -9.34 -3.76 27.71
CA LEU A 207 -8.54 -4.83 27.11
C LEU A 207 -7.41 -4.35 26.19
N ALA A 208 -7.44 -3.09 25.74
CA ALA A 208 -6.53 -2.59 24.72
C ALA A 208 -5.04 -2.68 25.15
N PRO A 209 -4.63 -2.32 26.37
CA PRO A 209 -3.23 -2.42 26.79
C PRO A 209 -2.69 -3.86 26.75
N GLU A 210 -3.45 -4.83 27.27
CA GLU A 210 -3.04 -6.24 27.26
C GLU A 210 -3.05 -6.84 25.85
N LYS A 211 -4.03 -6.47 25.00
CA LYS A 211 -4.03 -6.86 23.58
C LYS A 211 -2.81 -6.32 22.84
N LEU A 212 -2.47 -5.03 23.02
CA LEU A 212 -1.32 -4.40 22.38
C LEU A 212 -0.01 -5.02 22.85
N LYS A 213 0.11 -5.31 24.15
CA LYS A 213 1.25 -6.02 24.71
C LYS A 213 1.42 -7.40 24.07
N MET A 214 0.33 -8.16 23.92
CA MET A 214 0.36 -9.45 23.26
C MET A 214 0.72 -9.32 21.77
N LEU A 215 0.11 -8.39 21.04
CA LEU A 215 0.40 -8.14 19.63
C LEU A 215 1.88 -7.79 19.40
N LYS A 216 2.41 -6.84 20.17
CA LYS A 216 3.83 -6.43 20.10
C LYS A 216 4.73 -7.65 20.37
N LYS A 217 4.44 -8.44 21.41
CA LYS A 217 5.18 -9.68 21.72
C LYS A 217 5.18 -10.65 20.54
N MET A 218 4.01 -10.93 19.96
CA MET A 218 3.88 -11.88 18.85
C MET A 218 4.59 -11.41 17.59
N ILE A 219 4.60 -10.11 17.31
CA ILE A 219 5.39 -9.51 16.22
C ILE A 219 6.89 -9.70 16.48
N PHE A 220 7.37 -9.41 17.70
CA PHE A 220 8.79 -9.62 18.06
C PHE A 220 9.21 -11.09 17.99
N ASP A 221 8.37 -12.02 18.42
CA ASP A 221 8.68 -13.45 18.41
C ASP A 221 8.73 -14.03 17.00
N ARG A 222 7.92 -13.50 16.08
CA ARG A 222 7.80 -14.02 14.71
C ARG A 222 8.77 -13.39 13.72
N PHE A 223 9.08 -12.11 13.89
CA PHE A 223 9.85 -11.34 12.92
C PHE A 223 11.22 -10.95 13.47
N THR A 224 12.21 -10.86 12.57
CA THR A 224 13.59 -10.53 12.95
C THR A 224 13.72 -9.08 13.42
N ALA A 225 14.74 -8.78 14.22
CA ALA A 225 15.04 -7.42 14.69
C ALA A 225 15.34 -6.41 13.55
N GLU A 226 15.58 -6.88 12.33
CA GLU A 226 15.66 -6.02 11.14
C GLU A 226 14.29 -5.54 10.64
N ARG A 227 13.24 -6.32 10.90
CA ARG A 227 11.85 -6.05 10.47
C ARG A 227 11.00 -5.44 11.57
N VAL A 228 11.41 -5.53 12.84
CA VAL A 228 10.70 -4.92 13.97
C VAL A 228 11.59 -3.83 14.57
N LYS A 229 11.13 -2.58 14.49
CA LYS A 229 11.91 -1.40 14.87
C LYS A 229 11.13 -0.53 15.83
N THR A 230 11.77 -0.14 16.93
CA THR A 230 11.21 0.85 17.86
C THR A 230 11.79 2.23 17.55
N TYR A 231 10.96 3.26 17.63
CA TYR A 231 11.39 4.65 17.50
C TYR A 231 10.66 5.54 18.50
N GLN A 232 11.27 6.68 18.83
CA GLN A 232 10.72 7.67 19.74
C GLN A 232 10.32 8.93 18.98
N VAL A 233 9.32 9.62 19.53
CA VAL A 233 8.90 10.95 19.10
C VAL A 233 8.85 11.85 20.33
N LYS A 234 8.80 13.16 20.13
CA LYS A 234 8.61 14.13 21.21
C LYS A 234 7.32 14.90 20.99
N TYR A 235 6.61 15.20 22.07
CA TYR A 235 5.48 16.12 22.05
C TYR A 235 5.98 17.56 21.89
N GLU A 236 5.44 18.29 20.91
CA GLU A 236 5.81 19.68 20.60
C GLU A 236 4.66 20.67 20.84
N GLY A 237 3.48 20.19 21.24
CA GLY A 237 2.30 21.02 21.44
C GLY A 237 1.07 20.53 20.68
N TYR A 238 0.10 21.42 20.57
CA TYR A 238 -1.11 21.23 19.78
C TYR A 238 -1.11 22.22 18.61
N ASP A 239 -1.31 21.71 17.41
CA ASP A 239 -1.45 22.50 16.19
C ASP A 239 -2.93 22.87 16.02
N GLU A 240 -3.23 24.16 16.22
CA GLU A 240 -4.58 24.71 16.13
C GLU A 240 -5.12 24.76 14.69
N GLU A 241 -4.25 24.81 13.67
CA GLU A 241 -4.68 24.88 12.28
C GLU A 241 -5.25 23.52 11.82
N ILE A 242 -4.54 22.44 12.13
CA ILE A 242 -4.96 21.08 11.76
C ILE A 242 -5.70 20.34 12.88
N LYS A 243 -5.84 20.97 14.05
CA LYS A 243 -6.52 20.45 15.25
C LYS A 243 -5.96 19.12 15.73
N LYS A 244 -4.64 18.98 15.78
CA LYS A 244 -3.94 17.74 16.16
C LYS A 244 -2.72 18.01 17.01
N VAL A 245 -2.34 17.03 17.81
CA VAL A 245 -1.06 17.05 18.53
C VAL A 245 0.09 17.04 17.54
N ALA A 246 1.06 17.94 17.78
CA ALA A 246 2.30 18.02 17.05
C ALA A 246 3.39 17.20 17.75
N LEU A 247 4.05 16.35 16.98
CA LEU A 247 5.18 15.53 17.36
C LEU A 247 6.40 15.83 16.47
N SER A 248 7.60 15.66 17.03
CA SER A 248 8.88 15.73 16.31
C SER A 248 9.69 14.42 16.45
N GLY A 249 10.82 14.34 15.74
CA GLY A 249 11.73 13.18 15.81
C GLY A 249 11.56 12.15 14.69
N LEU A 250 10.63 12.38 13.75
CA LEU A 250 10.35 11.45 12.65
C LEU A 250 11.34 11.52 11.47
N ASP A 251 11.97 12.68 11.26
CA ASP A 251 12.87 12.93 10.13
C ASP A 251 14.20 12.16 10.19
N GLY A 252 14.54 11.61 11.35
CA GLY A 252 15.72 10.76 11.54
C GLY A 252 15.38 9.28 11.36
N THR A 253 15.49 8.53 12.45
CA THR A 253 15.42 7.06 12.48
C THR A 253 14.19 6.50 11.76
N PHE A 254 13.00 7.07 11.96
CA PHE A 254 11.78 6.55 11.34
C PHE A 254 11.83 6.63 9.81
N SER A 255 11.99 7.83 9.24
CA SER A 255 11.95 8.02 7.79
C SER A 255 13.07 7.26 7.07
N GLN A 256 14.30 7.29 7.61
CA GLN A 256 15.45 6.59 7.04
C GLN A 256 15.29 5.07 7.09
N THR A 257 14.78 4.55 8.20
CA THR A 257 14.56 3.10 8.37
C THR A 257 13.54 2.58 7.37
N VAL A 258 12.41 3.27 7.20
CA VAL A 258 11.37 2.85 6.25
C VAL A 258 11.89 2.94 4.80
N PHE A 259 12.59 4.02 4.46
CA PHE A 259 13.18 4.21 3.14
C PHE A 259 14.19 3.10 2.80
N GLU A 260 15.21 2.90 3.63
CA GLU A 260 16.26 1.92 3.35
C GLU A 260 15.74 0.49 3.39
N PHE A 261 14.75 0.20 4.27
CA PHE A 261 14.09 -1.10 4.26
C PHE A 261 13.44 -1.39 2.90
N PHE A 262 12.56 -0.51 2.41
CA PHE A 262 11.86 -0.76 1.16
C PHE A 262 12.79 -0.71 -0.04
N LYS A 263 13.74 0.23 -0.09
CA LYS A 263 14.77 0.28 -1.11
C LYS A 263 15.53 -1.05 -1.21
N ARG A 264 16.02 -1.58 -0.09
CA ARG A 264 16.72 -2.87 -0.01
C ARG A 264 15.83 -4.04 -0.44
N ARG A 265 14.59 -4.10 0.04
CA ARG A 265 13.66 -5.19 -0.30
C ARG A 265 13.25 -5.17 -1.77
N ILE A 266 12.99 -3.99 -2.32
CA ILE A 266 12.68 -3.79 -3.74
C ILE A 266 13.89 -4.16 -4.59
N GLU A 267 15.09 -3.71 -4.23
CA GLU A 267 16.33 -4.06 -4.94
C GLU A 267 16.60 -5.57 -4.93
N GLN A 268 16.40 -6.24 -3.80
CA GLN A 268 16.53 -7.68 -3.71
C GLN A 268 15.55 -8.39 -4.63
N GLN A 269 14.29 -7.96 -4.71
CA GLN A 269 13.26 -8.61 -5.52
C GLN A 269 13.35 -8.26 -7.02
N TYR A 270 13.79 -7.04 -7.32
CA TYR A 270 13.94 -6.47 -8.66
C TYR A 270 15.37 -5.94 -8.84
N PRO A 271 16.37 -6.85 -8.92
CA PRO A 271 17.76 -6.44 -9.09
C PRO A 271 17.94 -5.68 -10.40
N LEU A 272 18.78 -4.65 -10.37
CA LEU A 272 19.24 -3.98 -11.58
C LEU A 272 20.04 -4.99 -12.40
N MET A 273 19.58 -5.27 -13.62
CA MET A 273 20.43 -5.95 -14.59
C MET A 273 21.35 -4.91 -15.22
N ASP A 274 22.66 -5.10 -15.10
CA ASP A 274 23.71 -4.33 -15.79
C ASP A 274 23.71 -4.48 -17.32
N LYS A 275 22.59 -4.94 -17.91
CA LYS A 275 22.35 -4.81 -19.35
C LYS A 275 21.41 -3.64 -19.56
N GLU A 276 21.96 -2.43 -19.42
CA GLU A 276 21.58 -1.38 -20.35
C GLU A 276 21.70 -2.02 -21.75
N SER A 277 20.57 -2.30 -22.40
CA SER A 277 20.61 -2.48 -23.84
C SER A 277 21.18 -1.17 -24.39
N GLU A 278 22.40 -1.21 -24.91
CA GLU A 278 23.10 -0.06 -25.52
C GLU A 278 22.36 0.53 -26.72
N ASP A 279 21.18 0.01 -27.09
CA ASP A 279 20.35 0.50 -28.17
C ASP A 279 19.69 1.86 -27.83
N PRO A 280 20.06 2.95 -28.53
CA PRO A 280 19.45 4.26 -28.37
C PRO A 280 17.94 4.27 -28.64
N PHE A 281 17.43 3.41 -29.53
CA PHE A 281 16.01 3.34 -29.87
C PHE A 281 15.19 2.77 -28.72
N GLU A 282 15.69 1.72 -28.07
CA GLU A 282 15.07 1.19 -26.85
C GLU A 282 15.08 2.24 -25.72
N ARG A 283 16.14 3.04 -25.57
CA ARG A 283 16.14 4.17 -24.60
C ARG A 283 15.07 5.22 -24.92
N ILE A 284 14.87 5.55 -26.19
CA ILE A 284 13.83 6.50 -26.63
C ILE A 284 12.44 5.93 -26.34
N ARG A 285 12.19 4.69 -26.76
CA ARG A 285 10.95 3.97 -26.50
C ARG A 285 10.62 3.92 -25.01
N GLN A 286 11.62 3.65 -24.16
CA GLN A 286 11.48 3.61 -22.71
C GLN A 286 11.04 4.96 -22.11
N LYS A 287 11.56 6.08 -22.62
CA LYS A 287 11.14 7.42 -22.17
C LYS A 287 9.72 7.75 -22.59
N HIS A 288 9.31 7.35 -23.79
CA HIS A 288 7.91 7.47 -24.22
C HIS A 288 6.96 6.63 -23.36
N GLU A 289 7.34 5.39 -23.03
CA GLU A 289 6.56 4.50 -22.16
C GLU A 289 6.43 5.08 -20.75
N ALA A 290 7.51 5.61 -20.18
CA ALA A 290 7.52 6.26 -18.88
C ALA A 290 6.56 7.45 -18.82
N PHE A 291 6.64 8.33 -19.82
CA PHE A 291 5.77 9.48 -19.95
C PHE A 291 4.30 9.07 -20.08
N MET A 292 4.02 8.04 -20.89
CA MET A 292 2.69 7.46 -21.05
C MET A 292 2.13 6.98 -19.71
N LYS A 293 2.86 6.13 -18.98
CA LYS A 293 2.39 5.56 -17.71
C LYS A 293 2.12 6.63 -16.65
N SER A 294 3.04 7.59 -16.50
CA SER A 294 2.88 8.69 -15.54
C SER A 294 1.64 9.52 -15.82
N ASN A 295 1.39 9.86 -17.09
CA ASN A 295 0.25 10.70 -17.47
C ASN A 295 -1.07 9.93 -17.53
N ALA A 296 -1.04 8.62 -17.81
CA ALA A 296 -2.21 7.76 -17.77
C ALA A 296 -2.76 7.57 -16.33
N ALA A 297 -1.86 7.60 -15.33
CA ALA A 297 -2.22 7.39 -13.94
C ALA A 297 -3.07 8.54 -13.35
N VAL A 298 -2.91 9.77 -13.86
CA VAL A 298 -3.64 10.95 -13.37
C VAL A 298 -5.01 11.16 -14.03
N VAL A 299 -5.39 10.31 -14.99
CA VAL A 299 -6.69 10.41 -15.67
C VAL A 299 -7.77 9.78 -14.79
N ILE A 300 -8.74 10.60 -14.38
CA ILE A 300 -9.93 10.20 -13.62
C ILE A 300 -11.17 10.53 -14.46
N GLY A 301 -12.08 9.56 -14.63
CA GLY A 301 -13.27 9.68 -15.47
C GLY A 301 -12.97 9.73 -16.97
N ARG A 302 -13.83 10.41 -17.74
CA ARG A 302 -13.80 10.49 -19.23
C ARG A 302 -14.10 9.17 -19.94
N ASP A 303 -14.86 8.30 -19.27
CA ASP A 303 -15.23 6.97 -19.79
C ASP A 303 -15.96 7.05 -21.13
N ASP A 304 -16.75 8.11 -21.35
CA ASP A 304 -17.44 8.38 -22.61
C ASP A 304 -16.48 8.63 -23.77
N VAL A 305 -15.41 9.41 -23.54
CA VAL A 305 -14.36 9.68 -24.53
C VAL A 305 -13.54 8.42 -24.79
N LEU A 306 -13.12 7.75 -23.72
CA LEU A 306 -12.34 6.51 -23.82
C LEU A 306 -13.12 5.43 -24.60
N LYS A 307 -14.42 5.28 -24.33
CA LYS A 307 -15.30 4.35 -25.04
C LYS A 307 -15.42 4.67 -26.53
N LYS A 308 -15.61 5.95 -26.91
CA LYS A 308 -15.68 6.34 -28.33
C LYS A 308 -14.40 6.01 -29.10
N VAL A 309 -13.25 6.24 -28.49
CA VAL A 309 -11.96 5.90 -29.11
C VAL A 309 -11.77 4.39 -29.17
N ASP A 310 -12.19 3.66 -28.14
CA ASP A 310 -12.14 2.20 -28.12
C ASP A 310 -13.01 1.57 -29.21
N GLU A 311 -14.24 2.08 -29.40
CA GLU A 311 -15.14 1.70 -30.49
C GLU A 311 -14.52 1.97 -31.86
N HIS A 312 -13.77 3.07 -32.00
CA HIS A 312 -13.06 3.38 -33.24
C HIS A 312 -11.89 2.42 -33.51
N ILE A 313 -11.13 2.03 -32.47
CA ILE A 313 -9.99 1.10 -32.58
C ILE A 313 -10.47 -0.34 -32.83
N CYS A 314 -11.52 -0.77 -32.14
CA CYS A 314 -12.00 -2.15 -32.18
C CYS A 314 -13.14 -2.39 -33.18
N GLY A 315 -13.68 -1.32 -33.76
CA GLY A 315 -14.75 -1.36 -34.76
C GLY A 315 -14.27 -1.76 -36.16
N PRO A 316 -15.16 -1.70 -37.17
CA PRO A 316 -14.79 -1.95 -38.56
C PRO A 316 -13.70 -0.99 -39.00
N GLY A 317 -12.66 -1.51 -39.65
CA GLY A 317 -11.52 -0.72 -40.12
C GLY A 317 -11.98 0.47 -40.97
N VAL A 318 -11.70 1.67 -40.50
CA VAL A 318 -12.00 2.93 -41.17
C VAL A 318 -10.71 3.68 -41.45
N ASP A 319 -10.50 4.08 -42.71
CA ASP A 319 -9.29 4.81 -43.14
C ASP A 319 -9.41 6.32 -42.84
N LYS A 320 -9.69 6.65 -41.57
CA LYS A 320 -9.86 8.03 -41.09
C LYS A 320 -9.21 8.19 -39.72
N PRO A 321 -8.31 9.17 -39.54
CA PRO A 321 -7.72 9.44 -38.23
C PRO A 321 -8.76 10.02 -37.27
N LEU A 322 -8.66 9.62 -36.00
CA LEU A 322 -9.43 10.22 -34.92
C LEU A 322 -8.65 11.39 -34.30
N LEU A 323 -9.30 12.54 -34.17
CA LEU A 323 -8.72 13.73 -33.53
C LEU A 323 -9.40 14.01 -32.19
N LEU A 324 -8.60 14.15 -31.13
CA LEU A 324 -9.05 14.60 -29.82
C LEU A 324 -8.84 16.11 -29.68
N ILE A 325 -9.93 16.88 -29.72
CA ILE A 325 -9.90 18.36 -29.71
C ILE A 325 -10.36 18.88 -28.34
N GLY A 326 -9.72 19.94 -27.85
CA GLY A 326 -10.04 20.59 -26.58
C GLY A 326 -9.10 21.75 -26.26
N GLY A 327 -9.50 22.65 -25.37
CA GLY A 327 -8.72 23.83 -24.97
C GLY A 327 -7.35 23.49 -24.36
N ALA A 328 -6.44 24.46 -24.30
CA ALA A 328 -5.16 24.30 -23.59
C ALA A 328 -5.40 23.88 -22.14
N GLY A 329 -4.59 22.96 -21.61
CA GLY A 329 -4.76 22.45 -20.24
C GLY A 329 -5.93 21.47 -20.02
N SER A 330 -6.75 21.17 -21.03
CA SER A 330 -7.93 20.29 -20.87
C SER A 330 -7.62 18.79 -20.68
N GLY A 331 -6.34 18.42 -20.48
CA GLY A 331 -5.92 17.04 -20.23
C GLY A 331 -5.81 16.12 -21.45
N LYS A 332 -5.80 16.66 -22.69
CA LYS A 332 -5.72 15.86 -23.93
C LYS A 332 -4.56 14.87 -23.94
N SER A 333 -3.36 15.33 -23.59
CA SER A 333 -2.16 14.49 -23.57
C SER A 333 -2.29 13.35 -22.57
N SER A 334 -2.86 13.62 -21.38
CA SER A 334 -3.11 12.59 -20.37
C SER A 334 -4.14 11.56 -20.84
N VAL A 335 -5.23 12.01 -21.48
CA VAL A 335 -6.23 11.10 -22.08
C VAL A 335 -5.59 10.24 -23.18
N MET A 336 -4.78 10.83 -24.07
CA MET A 336 -4.05 10.08 -25.10
C MET A 336 -3.04 9.09 -24.49
N SER A 337 -2.37 9.44 -23.40
CA SER A 337 -1.50 8.53 -22.67
C SER A 337 -2.27 7.36 -22.05
N ARG A 338 -3.46 7.60 -21.48
CA ARG A 338 -4.33 6.55 -20.96
C ARG A 338 -4.83 5.62 -22.06
N LEU A 339 -5.23 6.18 -23.20
CA LEU A 339 -5.64 5.42 -24.38
C LEU A 339 -4.49 4.54 -24.89
N ALA A 340 -3.30 5.12 -25.11
CA ALA A 340 -2.14 4.38 -25.57
C ALA A 340 -1.77 3.22 -24.63
N ASP A 341 -1.89 3.41 -23.32
CA ASP A 341 -1.63 2.36 -22.33
C ASP A 341 -2.67 1.23 -22.41
N VAL A 342 -3.96 1.57 -22.37
CA VAL A 342 -5.05 0.59 -22.45
C VAL A 342 -5.01 -0.18 -23.77
N THR A 343 -4.79 0.51 -24.89
CA THR A 343 -4.70 -0.12 -26.21
C THR A 343 -3.47 -1.03 -26.30
N SER A 344 -2.32 -0.62 -25.73
CA SER A 344 -1.12 -1.48 -25.69
C SER A 344 -1.37 -2.78 -24.92
N GLN A 345 -2.11 -2.73 -23.80
CA GLN A 345 -2.50 -3.91 -23.02
C GLN A 345 -3.48 -4.80 -23.79
N LYS A 346 -4.49 -4.21 -24.45
CA LYS A 346 -5.43 -4.94 -25.32
C LYS A 346 -4.73 -5.61 -26.49
N ALA A 347 -3.78 -4.93 -27.13
CA ALA A 347 -2.99 -5.49 -28.21
C ALA A 347 -2.13 -6.68 -27.75
N ALA A 348 -1.43 -6.54 -26.61
CA ALA A 348 -0.62 -7.62 -26.03
C ALA A 348 -1.44 -8.85 -25.63
N SER A 349 -2.67 -8.64 -25.17
CA SER A 349 -3.62 -9.70 -24.81
C SER A 349 -4.47 -10.20 -25.99
N LYS A 350 -4.19 -9.74 -27.22
CA LYS A 350 -4.91 -10.09 -28.46
C LYS A 350 -6.42 -9.81 -28.40
N GLN A 351 -6.85 -8.82 -27.62
CA GLN A 351 -8.25 -8.41 -27.49
C GLN A 351 -8.72 -7.48 -28.61
N ILE A 352 -7.80 -6.91 -29.40
CA ILE A 352 -8.14 -6.06 -30.55
C ILE A 352 -8.44 -6.96 -31.76
N PRO A 353 -9.66 -6.90 -32.35
CA PRO A 353 -10.02 -7.71 -33.51
C PRO A 353 -9.15 -7.44 -34.74
N GLY A 354 -9.05 -8.40 -35.66
CA GLY A 354 -8.42 -8.20 -36.97
C GLY A 354 -6.89 -8.32 -37.02
N GLY A 355 -6.22 -8.62 -35.90
CA GLY A 355 -4.74 -8.72 -35.83
C GLY A 355 -4.14 -10.04 -36.31
N GLY A 356 -4.95 -11.01 -36.74
CA GLY A 356 -4.51 -12.37 -37.11
C GLY A 356 -3.70 -13.06 -36.00
N ASP A 357 -2.80 -13.98 -36.38
CA ASP A 357 -1.99 -14.74 -35.41
C ASP A 357 -0.97 -13.88 -34.66
N LYS A 358 -0.51 -12.79 -35.30
CA LYS A 358 0.55 -11.91 -34.79
C LYS A 358 0.03 -10.85 -33.82
N GLY A 359 -1.26 -10.49 -33.91
CA GLY A 359 -1.85 -9.40 -33.14
C GLY A 359 -1.44 -8.03 -33.68
N TRP A 360 -1.82 -6.98 -32.96
CA TRP A 360 -1.52 -5.60 -33.31
C TRP A 360 -0.29 -5.08 -32.57
N HIS A 361 0.47 -4.20 -33.22
CA HIS A 361 1.53 -3.42 -32.57
C HIS A 361 1.08 -1.97 -32.42
N VAL A 362 1.16 -1.46 -31.19
CA VAL A 362 0.76 -0.08 -30.88
C VAL A 362 2.02 0.77 -30.83
N PHE A 363 2.04 1.81 -31.67
CA PHE A 363 3.08 2.83 -31.68
C PHE A 363 2.51 4.12 -31.10
N TYR A 364 3.27 4.75 -30.22
CA TYR A 364 2.90 6.03 -29.63
C TYR A 364 4.12 6.92 -29.53
N HIS A 365 3.89 8.21 -29.80
CA HIS A 365 4.89 9.25 -29.69
C HIS A 365 4.31 10.43 -28.94
N PHE A 366 5.05 10.91 -27.95
CA PHE A 366 4.64 12.04 -27.11
C PHE A 366 5.62 13.19 -27.29
N VAL A 367 5.12 14.30 -27.86
CA VAL A 367 5.89 15.54 -27.97
C VAL A 367 6.21 16.03 -26.56
N GLY A 368 7.50 16.27 -26.29
CA GLY A 368 8.02 16.65 -24.97
C GLY A 368 8.52 15.48 -24.11
N ALA A 369 8.31 14.22 -24.50
CA ALA A 369 8.80 13.07 -23.73
C ALA A 369 10.30 12.79 -23.89
N VAL A 370 10.88 13.17 -25.04
CA VAL A 370 12.32 13.05 -25.33
C VAL A 370 12.86 14.33 -25.98
N PRO A 371 14.16 14.66 -25.78
CA PRO A 371 14.82 15.73 -26.52
C PRO A 371 14.73 15.49 -28.03
N GLY A 372 14.31 16.52 -28.79
CA GLY A 372 14.11 16.39 -30.23
C GLY A 372 12.85 15.62 -30.65
N SER A 373 11.90 15.37 -29.72
CA SER A 373 10.59 14.77 -30.05
C SER A 373 9.73 15.59 -31.01
N THR A 374 10.14 16.82 -31.33
CA THR A 374 9.55 17.69 -32.36
C THR A 374 10.19 17.50 -33.74
N GLU A 375 11.31 16.76 -33.84
CA GLU A 375 12.02 16.51 -35.08
C GLU A 375 11.46 15.27 -35.78
N LEU A 376 10.93 15.44 -36.99
CA LEU A 376 10.28 14.36 -37.76
C LEU A 376 11.25 13.19 -38.05
N GLU A 377 12.52 13.50 -38.27
CA GLU A 377 13.56 12.50 -38.57
C GLU A 377 13.81 11.54 -37.40
N LYS A 378 13.72 12.04 -36.16
CA LYS A 378 13.86 11.23 -34.94
C LYS A 378 12.64 10.37 -34.64
N LEU A 379 11.51 10.63 -35.29
CA LEU A 379 10.26 9.87 -35.14
C LEU A 379 10.19 8.69 -36.13
N LEU A 380 10.86 8.81 -37.27
CA LEU A 380 10.83 7.82 -38.37
C LEU A 380 11.96 6.80 -38.33
N LYS A 381 12.99 7.05 -37.51
CA LYS A 381 14.10 6.13 -37.21
C LYS A 381 13.76 5.36 -35.94
#